data_AF-A0A6N7X480-F1
#
_entry.id   AF-A0A6N7X480-F1
#
_cell.length_a   1.000
_cell.length_b   1.000
_cell.length_c   1.000
_cell.angle_alpha   90.00
_cell.angle_beta   90.00
_cell.angle_gamma   90.00
#
_symmetry.space_group_name_H-M   'P 1'
#
loop_
_entity.id
_entity.type
_entity.pdbx_description
1 polymer ?
#
loop_
_entity_poly.entity_id
_entity_poly.type
_entity_poly.pdbx_seq_one_letter_code
_entity_poly.pdbx_strand_id
1 'polypeptide(L)'
;MYGAAGIGKTMLEVSKELGVSKDVVKYHQRKMNSNETFKAGGKIYITPAGEEKIKNGLRKDKEFYSVTFESKLISQIDKLNSNQWHHEWKLEDLAKKIDSIDKKLDQVLKALRDPWSS
;
A
#
# COMPACT_ATOMS: atom_id res chain seq x y z
N MET A 1 -22.38 -17.30 -12.40
CA MET A 1 -23.14 -16.37 -13.26
C MET A 1 -22.25 -16.01 -14.44
N TYR A 2 -22.55 -16.53 -15.63
CA TYR A 2 -21.79 -16.25 -16.85
C TYR A 2 -22.59 -15.26 -17.71
N GLY A 3 -22.11 -14.03 -17.85
CA GLY A 3 -22.66 -13.02 -18.76
C GLY A 3 -21.76 -12.89 -19.99
N ALA A 4 -22.31 -13.07 -21.20
CA ALA A 4 -21.58 -13.22 -22.49
C ALA A 4 -20.51 -14.35 -22.57
N ALA A 5 -20.22 -14.99 -21.43
CA ALA A 5 -20.31 -16.42 -21.12
C ALA A 5 -19.50 -17.49 -21.87
N GLY A 6 -18.57 -17.14 -22.77
CA GLY A 6 -17.65 -18.14 -23.31
C GLY A 6 -16.21 -17.71 -23.54
N ILE A 7 -15.95 -16.43 -23.87
CA ILE A 7 -14.71 -16.06 -24.57
C ILE A 7 -13.78 -15.13 -23.76
N GLY A 8 -14.27 -14.39 -22.76
CA GLY A 8 -13.38 -13.57 -21.92
C GLY A 8 -14.02 -12.86 -20.73
N LYS A 9 -13.19 -12.44 -19.77
CA LYS A 9 -13.55 -11.76 -18.52
C LYS A 9 -13.13 -10.29 -18.54
N THR A 10 -13.86 -9.43 -17.85
CA THR A 10 -13.45 -8.03 -17.67
C THR A 10 -12.19 -7.93 -16.80
N MET A 11 -11.47 -6.81 -16.90
CA MET A 11 -10.31 -6.55 -16.02
C MET A 11 -10.64 -6.63 -14.52
N LEU A 12 -11.88 -6.29 -14.13
CA LEU A 12 -12.32 -6.35 -12.74
C LEU A 12 -12.56 -7.80 -12.27
N GLU A 13 -13.10 -8.65 -13.13
CA GLU A 13 -13.29 -10.07 -12.83
C GLU A 13 -11.94 -10.77 -12.72
N VAL A 14 -11.03 -10.53 -13.67
CA VAL A 14 -9.67 -11.08 -13.63
C VAL A 14 -8.91 -10.59 -12.39
N SER A 15 -9.05 -9.31 -12.00
CA SER A 15 -8.39 -8.80 -10.79
C SER A 15 -8.90 -9.48 -9.52
N LYS A 16 -10.21 -9.73 -9.44
CA LYS A 16 -10.83 -10.41 -8.29
C LYS A 16 -10.41 -11.88 -8.20
N GLU A 17 -10.39 -12.60 -9.32
CA GLU A 17 -9.97 -14.00 -9.35
C GLU A 17 -8.49 -14.19 -9.04
N LEU A 18 -7.62 -13.31 -9.54
CA LEU A 18 -6.17 -13.41 -9.33
C LEU A 18 -5.69 -12.77 -8.02
N GLY A 19 -6.56 -12.11 -7.26
CA GLY A 19 -6.20 -11.44 -6.02
C GLY A 19 -5.22 -10.27 -6.19
N VAL A 20 -5.23 -9.62 -7.36
CA VAL A 20 -4.33 -8.49 -7.69
C VAL A 20 -5.12 -7.21 -7.92
N SER A 21 -4.45 -6.05 -7.91
CA SER A 21 -5.12 -4.79 -8.24
C SER A 21 -5.52 -4.75 -9.73
N LYS A 22 -6.59 -4.00 -10.02
CA LYS A 22 -7.04 -3.76 -11.41
C LYS A 22 -5.94 -3.08 -12.26
N ASP A 23 -5.07 -2.29 -11.64
CA ASP A 23 -3.95 -1.63 -12.33
C ASP A 23 -2.86 -2.61 -12.76
N VAL A 24 -2.62 -3.68 -11.97
CA VAL A 24 -1.73 -4.77 -12.38
C VAL A 24 -2.30 -5.47 -13.61
N VAL A 25 -3.59 -5.79 -13.60
CA VAL A 25 -4.27 -6.37 -14.77
C VAL A 25 -4.16 -5.44 -15.99
N LYS A 26 -4.39 -4.14 -15.80
CA LYS A 26 -4.25 -3.11 -16.86
C LYS A 26 -2.82 -3.02 -17.42
N TYR A 27 -1.80 -3.13 -16.57
CA TYR A 27 -0.40 -3.12 -16.98
C TYR A 27 -0.08 -4.27 -17.93
N HIS A 28 -0.54 -5.48 -17.62
CA HIS A 28 -0.36 -6.63 -18.50
C HIS A 28 -1.24 -6.53 -19.76
N GLN A 29 -2.49 -6.06 -19.62
CA GLN A 29 -3.42 -5.88 -20.73
C GLN A 29 -2.87 -4.96 -21.83
N ARG A 30 -2.12 -3.90 -21.48
CA ARG A 30 -1.48 -3.01 -22.46
C ARG A 30 -0.49 -3.69 -23.39
N LYS A 31 0.03 -4.87 -23.02
CA LYS A 31 1.01 -5.65 -23.78
C LYS A 31 0.37 -6.85 -24.49
N MET A 32 -0.96 -6.91 -24.51
CA MET A 32 -1.70 -8.02 -25.09
C MET A 32 -2.03 -7.79 -26.57
N ASN A 33 -2.07 -8.89 -27.31
CA ASN A 33 -2.53 -8.91 -28.70
C ASN A 33 -4.04 -9.23 -28.77
N SER A 34 -4.59 -9.24 -30.00
CA SER A 34 -6.02 -9.51 -30.26
C SER A 34 -6.51 -10.90 -29.83
N ASN A 35 -5.61 -11.87 -29.64
CA ASN A 35 -5.96 -13.22 -29.19
C ASN A 35 -6.05 -13.29 -27.66
N GLU A 36 -5.46 -12.32 -26.97
CA GLU A 36 -5.35 -12.24 -25.51
C GLU A 36 -6.35 -11.24 -24.91
N THR A 37 -6.74 -10.22 -25.68
CA THR A 37 -7.71 -9.21 -25.26
C THR A 37 -8.52 -8.68 -26.44
N PHE A 38 -9.78 -8.34 -26.18
CA PHE A 38 -10.67 -7.72 -27.16
C PHE A 38 -11.55 -6.64 -26.52
N LYS A 39 -12.09 -5.75 -27.36
CA LYS A 39 -13.08 -4.75 -26.95
C LYS A 39 -14.46 -5.13 -27.47
N ALA A 40 -15.46 -5.11 -26.60
CA ALA A 40 -16.86 -5.31 -26.95
C ALA A 40 -17.74 -4.38 -26.11
N GLY A 41 -18.70 -3.68 -26.73
CA GLY A 41 -19.60 -2.77 -26.02
C GLY A 41 -18.88 -1.70 -25.19
N GLY A 42 -17.77 -1.16 -25.68
CA GLY A 42 -16.95 -0.16 -24.96
C GLY A 42 -16.14 -0.70 -23.78
N LYS A 43 -16.22 -2.00 -23.47
CA LYS A 43 -15.48 -2.65 -22.38
C LYS A 43 -14.34 -3.51 -22.95
N ILE A 44 -13.28 -3.64 -22.16
CA ILE A 44 -12.14 -4.53 -22.46
C ILE A 44 -12.37 -5.86 -21.76
N TYR A 45 -12.24 -6.94 -22.54
CA TYR A 45 -12.29 -8.31 -22.10
C TYR A 45 -10.94 -8.99 -22.32
N ILE A 46 -10.60 -9.89 -21.42
CA ILE A 46 -9.38 -10.67 -21.38
C ILE A 46 -9.79 -12.11 -21.66
N THR A 47 -9.18 -12.72 -22.68
CA THR A 47 -9.46 -14.12 -23.03
C THR A 47 -8.76 -15.06 -22.05
N PRO A 48 -9.08 -16.37 -22.03
CA PRO A 48 -8.32 -17.33 -21.24
C PRO A 48 -6.81 -17.30 -21.53
N ALA A 49 -6.41 -17.08 -22.79
CA ALA A 49 -4.99 -16.93 -23.15
C ALA A 49 -4.37 -15.66 -22.54
N GLY A 50 -5.12 -14.56 -22.50
CA GLY A 50 -4.71 -13.34 -21.81
C GLY A 50 -4.59 -13.53 -20.29
N GLU A 51 -5.51 -14.28 -19.67
CA GLU A 51 -5.44 -14.64 -18.25
C GLU A 51 -4.19 -15.47 -17.93
N GLU A 52 -3.88 -16.49 -18.74
CA GLU A 52 -2.65 -17.27 -18.58
C GLU A 52 -1.38 -16.42 -18.74
N LYS A 53 -1.38 -15.47 -19.67
CA LYS A 53 -0.28 -14.50 -19.80
C LYS A 53 -0.14 -13.60 -18.58
N ILE A 54 -1.24 -13.18 -17.95
CA ILE A 54 -1.20 -12.46 -16.69
C ILE A 54 -0.64 -13.36 -15.60
N LYS A 55 -1.18 -14.57 -15.40
CA LYS A 55 -0.70 -15.52 -14.39
C LYS A 55 0.80 -15.83 -14.55
N ASN A 56 1.26 -15.99 -15.79
CA ASN A 56 2.67 -16.18 -16.12
C ASN A 56 3.50 -14.92 -15.89
N GLY A 57 2.93 -13.73 -16.12
CA GLY A 57 3.58 -12.45 -15.83
C GLY A 57 3.64 -12.13 -14.33
N LEU A 58 2.72 -12.68 -13.55
CA LEU A 58 2.69 -12.64 -12.09
C LEU A 58 3.66 -13.64 -11.44
N ARG A 59 4.63 -14.20 -12.20
CA ARG A 59 5.44 -15.40 -11.86
C ARG A 59 5.54 -15.70 -10.36
N LYS A 60 5.17 -16.95 -10.08
CA LYS A 60 4.86 -17.60 -8.81
C LYS A 60 6.05 -18.02 -7.96
N ASP A 61 7.29 -17.72 -8.34
CA ASP A 61 8.40 -18.23 -7.56
C ASP A 61 8.82 -17.17 -6.54
N LYS A 62 8.33 -17.32 -5.31
CA LYS A 62 8.87 -16.61 -4.13
C LYS A 62 10.41 -16.72 -4.04
N GLU A 63 11.00 -17.71 -4.71
CA GLU A 63 12.42 -18.04 -4.75
C GLU A 63 13.22 -17.29 -5.85
N PHE A 64 12.58 -16.49 -6.72
CA PHE A 64 13.26 -15.83 -7.85
C PHE A 64 13.01 -14.32 -7.91
N TYR A 65 12.89 -13.64 -6.77
CA TYR A 65 13.16 -12.22 -6.79
C TYR A 65 14.64 -12.02 -7.10
N SER A 66 14.97 -11.13 -8.04
CA SER A 66 16.37 -10.83 -8.29
C SER A 66 16.98 -10.26 -7.00
N VAL A 67 18.23 -10.62 -6.69
CA VAL A 67 18.95 -10.08 -5.52
C VAL A 67 18.87 -8.55 -5.47
N THR A 68 18.86 -7.88 -6.63
CA THR A 68 18.67 -6.43 -6.74
C THR A 68 17.28 -5.96 -6.31
N PHE A 69 16.22 -6.70 -6.64
CA PHE A 69 14.86 -6.38 -6.18
C PHE A 69 14.75 -6.56 -4.67
N GLU A 70 15.22 -7.69 -4.13
CA GLU A 70 15.21 -7.96 -2.69
C GLU A 70 16.01 -6.89 -1.92
N SER A 71 17.22 -6.57 -2.40
CA SER A 71 18.06 -5.53 -1.80
C SER A 71 17.37 -4.15 -1.82
N LYS A 72 16.68 -3.80 -2.91
CA LYS A 72 15.91 -2.55 -2.99
C LYS A 72 14.74 -2.55 -2.02
N LEU A 73 14.04 -3.67 -1.88
CA LEU A 73 12.91 -3.81 -0.99
C LEU A 73 13.35 -3.71 0.48
N ILE A 74 14.41 -4.43 0.86
CA ILE A 74 15.00 -4.37 2.20
C ILE A 74 15.44 -2.93 2.51
N SER A 75 16.14 -2.26 1.59
CA SER A 75 16.54 -0.87 1.79
C SER A 75 15.36 0.09 1.98
N GLN A 76 14.22 -0.15 1.31
CA GLN A 76 13.01 0.64 1.53
C GLN A 76 12.37 0.34 2.89
N ILE A 77 12.34 -0.93 3.31
CA ILE A 77 11.85 -1.33 4.63
C ILE A 77 12.71 -0.71 5.73
N ASP A 78 14.04 -0.74 5.61
CA ASP A 78 14.96 -0.16 6.59
C ASP A 78 14.77 1.35 6.73
N LYS A 79 14.53 2.05 5.61
CA LYS A 79 14.19 3.49 5.63
C LYS A 79 12.86 3.75 6.31
N LEU A 80 11.84 2.94 6.05
CA LEU A 80 10.54 3.06 6.70
C LEU A 80 10.66 2.83 8.22
N ASN A 81 11.36 1.78 8.64
CA ASN A 81 11.59 1.47 10.04
C ASN A 81 12.36 2.58 10.76
N SER A 82 13.41 3.10 10.12
CA SER A 82 14.20 4.22 10.67
C SER A 82 13.37 5.50 10.82
N ASN A 83 12.52 5.80 9.83
CA ASN A 83 11.61 6.94 9.91
C ASN A 83 10.55 6.76 11.01
N GLN A 84 10.01 5.54 11.16
CA GLN A 84 9.07 5.22 12.22
C GLN A 84 9.71 5.42 13.60
N TRP A 85 10.90 4.87 13.81
CA TRP A 85 11.64 5.05 15.06
C TRP A 85 11.91 6.53 15.39
N HIS A 86 12.30 7.32 14.39
CA HIS A 86 12.52 8.76 14.57
C HIS A 86 11.23 9.51 14.93
N HIS A 87 10.09 9.13 14.36
CA HIS A 87 8.80 9.71 14.71
C HIS A 87 8.38 9.31 16.13
N GLU A 88 8.57 8.05 16.53
CA GLU A 88 8.29 7.59 17.89
C GLU A 88 9.11 8.37 18.92
N TRP A 89 10.41 8.56 18.66
CA TRP A 89 11.28 9.35 19.55
C TRP A 89 10.83 10.81 19.67
N LYS A 90 10.45 11.45 18.55
CA LYS A 90 9.91 12.82 18.57
C LYS A 90 8.61 12.91 19.36
N LEU A 91 7.73 11.92 19.26
CA LEU A 91 6.50 11.89 20.04
C LEU A 91 6.79 11.78 21.54
N GLU A 92 7.77 10.96 21.94
CA GLU A 92 8.17 10.84 23.34
C GLU A 92 8.78 12.16 23.89
N ASP A 93 9.62 12.83 23.10
CA ASP A 93 10.17 14.15 23.46
C ASP A 93 9.08 15.21 23.61
N LEU A 94 8.11 15.24 22.68
CA LEU A 94 6.95 16.13 22.78
C LEU A 94 6.09 15.83 24.01
N ALA A 95 5.86 14.56 24.34
CA ALA A 95 5.11 14.17 25.53
C ALA A 95 5.79 14.67 26.83
N LYS A 96 7.12 14.53 26.93
CA LYS A 96 7.90 15.06 28.07
C LYS A 96 7.82 16.59 28.17
N LYS A 97 7.84 17.28 27.03
CA LYS A 97 7.70 18.75 27.00
C LYS A 97 6.33 19.21 27.45
N ILE A 98 5.26 18.52 27.03
CA ILE A 98 3.89 18.81 27.46
C ILE A 98 3.76 18.61 28.98
N ASP A 99 4.21 17.48 29.52
CA ASP A 99 4.20 17.21 30.97
C ASP A 99 4.97 18.27 31.77
N SER A 100 6.10 18.76 31.23
CA SER A 100 6.85 19.85 31.86
C SER A 100 6.09 21.19 31.84
N ILE A 101 5.37 21.48 30.75
CA ILE A 101 4.54 22.68 30.62
C ILE A 101 3.36 22.63 31.60
N ASP A 102 2.66 21.49 31.67
CA ASP A 102 1.53 21.30 32.59
C ASP A 102 1.95 21.52 34.04
N LYS A 103 3.08 20.94 34.45
CA LYS A 103 3.64 21.16 35.80
C LYS A 103 3.98 22.62 36.10
N LYS A 104 4.52 23.35 35.11
CA LYS A 104 4.82 24.78 35.26
C LYS A 104 3.54 25.60 35.34
N LEU A 105 2.52 25.25 34.56
CA LEU A 105 1.21 25.89 34.61
C LEU A 105 0.57 25.73 35.99
N ASP A 106 0.60 24.51 36.55
CA ASP A 106 0.10 24.25 37.89
C ASP A 106 0.82 25.08 38.97
N GLN A 107 2.14 25.23 38.87
CA GLN A 107 2.92 26.07 39.77
C GLN A 107 2.51 27.54 39.69
N VAL A 108 2.35 28.07 38.47
CA VAL A 108 1.92 29.45 38.25
C VAL A 108 0.50 29.67 38.78
N LEU A 109 -0.44 28.75 38.50
CA LEU A 109 -1.80 28.83 39.00
C LEU A 109 -1.85 28.79 40.54
N LYS A 110 -1.02 27.96 41.17
CA LYS A 110 -0.90 27.91 42.63
C LYS A 110 -0.37 29.23 43.20
N ALA A 111 0.68 29.80 42.60
CA ALA A 111 1.25 31.08 43.03
C ALA A 111 0.27 32.25 42.88
N LEU A 112 -0.56 32.24 41.84
CA LEU A 112 -1.61 33.25 41.63
C LEU A 112 -2.78 33.10 42.59
N ARG A 113 -3.04 31.87 43.08
CA ARG A 113 -4.15 31.58 44.01
C ARG A 113 -3.83 31.98 45.45
N ASP A 114 -2.58 31.85 45.89
CA ASP A 114 -2.13 32.25 47.24
C ASP A 114 -0.92 33.21 47.17
N PRO A 115 -1.13 34.48 46.77
CA PRO A 115 -0.02 35.44 46.57
C PRO A 115 0.74 35.83 47.86
N TRP A 116 0.29 35.35 49.03
CA TRP A 116 0.84 35.73 50.35
C TRP A 116 1.26 34.54 51.22
N SER A 117 1.28 33.30 50.69
CA SER A 117 1.82 32.15 51.44
C SER A 117 3.34 32.12 51.32
N SER A 118 4.04 32.88 52.15
CA SER A 118 5.47 32.74 52.46
C SER A 118 5.65 32.31 53.90
#